data_AF-A0A839GRV1-F1
#
_entry.id   AF-A0A839GRV1-F1
#
_cell.length_a   1.000
_cell.length_b   1.000
_cell.length_c   1.000
_cell.angle_alpha   90.00
_cell.angle_beta   90.00
_cell.angle_gamma   90.00
#
_symmetry.space_group_name_H-M   'P 1'
#
loop_
_entity.id
_entity.type
_entity.pdbx_description
1 polymer ?
#
loop_
_entity_poly.entity_id
_entity_poly.type
_entity_poly.pdbx_seq_one_letter_code
_entity_poly.pdbx_strand_id
1 'polypeptide(L)'
;MRHSWHTSKDALTVRYSWKKNIWHHLQATAANTPVPIAPGSEEEFITEHYWGYTRVTAAKTNSYEVVHPQWKVYPVQEAEVQVDFGEVYGAPFSFLTQRPPDSVFLAEGSPVQVREGVPLAWRSKAF
;
A
#
# COMPACT_ATOMS: atom_id res chain seq x y z
N MET A 1 -3.75 15.51 -10.49
CA MET A 1 -3.01 14.24 -10.36
C MET A 1 -2.69 13.72 -11.74
N ARG A 2 -1.68 12.87 -11.89
CA ARG A 2 -1.26 12.23 -13.15
C ARG A 2 -0.79 10.82 -12.85
N HIS A 3 -0.99 9.91 -13.79
CA HIS A 3 -0.42 8.57 -13.73
C HIS A 3 0.02 8.15 -15.13
N SER A 4 1.01 7.27 -15.21
CA SER A 4 1.50 6.73 -16.47
C SER A 4 2.04 5.33 -16.26
N TRP A 5 1.66 4.42 -17.14
CA TRP A 5 2.18 3.05 -17.18
C TRP A 5 2.86 2.86 -18.53
N HIS A 6 4.11 2.46 -18.51
CA HIS A 6 4.87 2.18 -19.72
C HIS A 6 5.40 0.75 -19.66
N THR A 7 4.96 -0.06 -20.62
CA THR A 7 5.40 -1.45 -20.74
C THR A 7 6.40 -1.56 -21.88
N SER A 8 7.59 -2.03 -21.58
CA SER A 8 8.59 -2.47 -22.56
C SER A 8 8.60 -3.99 -22.66
N LYS A 9 9.54 -4.55 -23.43
CA LYS A 9 9.64 -6.00 -23.65
C LYS A 9 9.77 -6.79 -22.34
N ASP A 10 10.53 -6.27 -21.38
CA ASP A 10 10.90 -6.99 -20.15
C ASP A 10 10.62 -6.18 -18.87
N ALA A 11 10.13 -4.95 -18.99
CA ALA A 11 9.89 -4.06 -17.85
C ALA A 11 8.54 -3.33 -17.92
N LEU A 12 8.00 -3.05 -16.74
CA LEU A 12 6.82 -2.23 -16.51
C LEU A 12 7.23 -1.07 -15.61
N THR A 13 7.10 0.16 -16.10
CA THR A 13 7.31 1.39 -15.31
C THR A 13 5.98 2.02 -14.98
N VAL A 14 5.65 2.09 -13.69
CA VAL A 14 4.43 2.72 -13.17
C VAL A 14 4.81 3.96 -12.38
N ARG A 15 4.24 5.11 -12.74
CA ARG A 15 4.41 6.37 -12.01
C ARG A 15 3.05 6.94 -11.60
N TYR A 16 2.97 7.42 -10.37
CA TYR A 16 1.86 8.21 -9.85
C TYR A 16 2.38 9.55 -9.35
N SER A 17 1.72 10.64 -9.73
CA SER A 17 2.16 12.00 -9.39
C SER A 17 1.01 12.89 -8.96
N TRP A 18 1.26 13.70 -7.94
CA TRP A 18 0.32 14.70 -7.43
C TRP A 18 1.04 16.01 -7.13
N LYS A 19 0.27 17.10 -7.04
CA LYS A 19 0.81 18.42 -6.75
C LYS A 19 0.25 18.93 -5.43
N LYS A 20 1.12 19.31 -4.51
CA LYS A 20 0.85 20.12 -3.32
C LYS A 20 2.02 21.11 -3.28
N ASN A 21 1.76 22.38 -3.58
CA ASN A 21 2.72 23.43 -3.98
C ASN A 21 3.75 23.05 -5.08
N ILE A 22 4.60 22.05 -4.84
CA ILE A 22 5.47 21.38 -5.79
C ILE A 22 4.84 20.08 -6.33
N TRP A 23 5.49 19.46 -7.33
CA TRP A 23 5.12 18.13 -7.79
C TRP A 23 5.82 17.06 -6.95
N HIS A 24 5.07 16.01 -6.62
CA HIS A 24 5.56 14.80 -5.98
C HIS A 24 5.24 13.58 -6.84
N HIS A 25 6.05 12.54 -6.76
CA HIS A 25 5.76 11.26 -7.37
C HIS A 25 6.35 10.07 -6.65
N LEU A 26 5.71 8.94 -6.91
CA LEU A 26 6.25 7.60 -6.68
C LEU A 26 6.35 6.92 -8.05
N GLN A 27 7.47 6.24 -8.30
CA GLN A 27 7.66 5.39 -9.46
C GLN A 27 8.26 4.06 -9.06
N ALA A 28 7.82 2.99 -9.72
CA ALA A 28 8.48 1.69 -9.70
C ALA A 28 8.72 1.24 -11.14
N THR A 29 9.91 0.71 -11.42
CA THR A 29 10.22 -0.10 -12.60
C THR A 29 10.35 -1.54 -12.12
N ALA A 30 9.55 -2.43 -12.67
CA ALA A 30 9.50 -3.83 -12.31
C ALA A 30 9.61 -4.72 -13.55
N ALA A 31 9.79 -6.03 -13.37
CA ALA A 31 9.56 -6.97 -14.46
C ALA A 31 8.10 -6.83 -14.94
N ASN A 32 7.82 -7.06 -16.22
CA ASN A 32 6.46 -6.94 -16.77
C ASN A 32 5.60 -8.21 -16.61
N THR A 33 6.11 -9.22 -15.91
CA THR A 33 5.39 -10.47 -15.63
C THR A 33 5.17 -10.61 -14.12
N PRO A 34 3.92 -10.68 -13.65
CA PRO A 34 3.63 -10.78 -12.23
C PRO A 34 3.76 -12.23 -11.73
N VAL A 35 4.25 -12.39 -10.51
CA VAL A 35 4.46 -13.68 -9.85
C VAL A 35 3.56 -13.83 -8.62
N PRO A 36 3.19 -15.06 -8.22
CA PRO A 36 2.50 -15.27 -6.95
C PRO A 36 3.30 -14.73 -5.77
N ILE A 37 2.60 -14.21 -4.77
CA ILE A 37 3.20 -13.82 -3.49
C ILE A 37 3.70 -15.07 -2.77
N ALA A 38 4.92 -15.00 -2.22
CA ALA A 38 5.52 -16.12 -1.51
C ALA A 38 4.96 -16.24 -0.09
N PRO A 39 4.58 -17.45 0.38
CA PRO A 39 4.13 -17.64 1.75
C PRO A 39 5.19 -17.23 2.78
N GLY A 40 4.78 -16.50 3.81
CA GLY A 40 5.64 -15.97 4.87
C GLY A 40 6.48 -14.74 4.47
N SER A 41 6.26 -14.15 3.29
CA SER A 41 7.02 -12.99 2.83
C SER A 41 6.48 -11.65 3.37
N GLU A 42 7.24 -10.57 3.20
CA GLU A 42 6.77 -9.22 3.54
C GLU A 42 5.61 -8.77 2.65
N GLU A 43 5.57 -9.20 1.39
CA GLU A 43 4.44 -8.97 0.49
C GLU A 43 3.18 -9.65 0.99
N GLU A 44 3.28 -10.92 1.41
CA GLU A 44 2.14 -11.65 2.01
C GLU A 44 1.68 -10.95 3.27
N PHE A 45 2.63 -10.60 4.15
CA PHE A 45 2.32 -9.81 5.33
C PHE A 45 1.57 -8.55 4.91
N ILE A 46 2.14 -7.63 4.14
CA ILE A 46 1.49 -6.35 3.84
C ILE A 46 0.14 -6.48 3.10
N THR A 47 0.01 -7.40 2.15
CA THR A 47 -1.17 -7.45 1.25
C THR A 47 -2.29 -8.34 1.75
N GLU A 48 -2.03 -9.35 2.59
CA GLU A 48 -3.05 -10.29 3.08
C GLU A 48 -3.61 -9.89 4.47
N HIS A 49 -3.60 -8.58 4.79
CA HIS A 49 -4.26 -8.00 5.96
C HIS A 49 -5.67 -7.49 5.63
N TYR A 50 -6.65 -8.38 5.74
CA TYR A 50 -8.04 -8.09 5.38
C TYR A 50 -8.80 -7.22 6.38
N TRP A 51 -8.29 -6.99 7.60
CA TRP A 51 -9.03 -6.30 8.66
C TRP A 51 -8.41 -4.95 9.03
N GLY A 52 -9.22 -3.88 8.91
CA GLY A 52 -8.90 -2.55 9.41
C GLY A 52 -9.61 -2.27 10.74
N TYR A 53 -8.96 -1.50 11.61
CA TYR A 53 -9.50 -1.13 12.92
C TYR A 53 -9.45 0.37 13.12
N THR A 54 -10.58 0.94 13.55
CA THR A 54 -10.70 2.37 13.81
C THR A 54 -11.27 2.60 15.21
N ARG A 55 -10.53 3.31 16.04
CA ARG A 55 -11.03 3.76 17.35
C ARG A 55 -12.08 4.86 17.14
N VAL A 56 -13.32 4.60 17.52
CA VAL A 56 -14.44 5.54 17.38
C VAL A 56 -14.60 6.37 18.66
N THR A 57 -14.44 5.75 19.83
CA THR A 57 -14.45 6.43 21.13
C THR A 57 -13.41 5.83 22.07
N ALA A 58 -13.32 6.33 23.29
CA ALA A 58 -12.44 5.78 24.30
C ALA A 58 -12.67 4.28 24.56
N ALA A 59 -13.92 3.82 24.47
CA ALA A 59 -14.37 2.47 24.78
C ALA A 59 -14.88 1.67 23.55
N LYS A 60 -14.85 2.26 22.35
CA LYS A 60 -15.37 1.63 21.12
C LYS A 60 -14.35 1.66 20.01
N THR A 61 -14.05 0.49 19.48
CA THR A 61 -13.30 0.28 18.25
C THR A 61 -14.21 -0.43 17.27
N ASN A 62 -14.23 0.03 16.02
CA ASN A 62 -14.88 -0.69 14.92
C ASN A 62 -13.83 -1.47 14.15
N SER A 63 -14.23 -2.62 13.61
CA SER A 63 -13.48 -3.39 12.63
C SER A 63 -14.25 -3.45 11.32
N TYR A 64 -13.55 -3.33 10.20
CA TYR A 64 -14.10 -3.55 8.87
C TYR A 64 -13.20 -4.51 8.10
N GLU A 65 -13.81 -5.30 7.23
CA GLU A 65 -13.12 -6.25 6.37
C GLU A 65 -13.03 -5.68 4.95
N VAL A 66 -11.83 -5.66 4.38
CA VAL A 66 -11.60 -5.41 2.96
C VAL A 66 -11.35 -6.77 2.34
N VAL A 67 -12.18 -7.21 1.40
CA VAL A 67 -12.04 -8.50 0.72
C VAL A 67 -11.49 -8.27 -0.68
N HIS A 68 -10.44 -9.01 -1.02
CA HIS A 68 -9.87 -9.07 -2.36
C HIS A 68 -9.33 -10.49 -2.62
N PRO A 69 -9.19 -10.92 -3.88
CA PRO A 69 -8.39 -12.09 -4.20
C PRO A 69 -6.93 -11.86 -3.79
N GLN A 70 -6.20 -12.94 -3.52
CA GLN A 70 -4.74 -12.85 -3.37
C GLN A 70 -4.15 -12.22 -4.64
N TRP A 71 -3.34 -11.19 -4.45
CA TRP A 71 -2.70 -10.49 -5.55
C TRP A 71 -1.41 -11.20 -5.99
N LYS A 72 -1.00 -10.89 -7.21
CA LYS A 72 0.36 -11.17 -7.68
C LYS A 72 1.19 -9.91 -7.56
N VAL A 73 2.50 -10.05 -7.51
CA VAL A 73 3.44 -8.92 -7.48
C VAL A 73 4.34 -8.94 -8.69
N TYR A 74 4.66 -7.77 -9.21
CA TYR A 74 5.71 -7.58 -10.20
C TYR A 74 7.04 -7.39 -9.46
N PRO A 75 8.06 -8.24 -9.70
CA PRO A 75 9.37 -8.07 -9.09
C PRO A 75 9.97 -6.69 -9.39
N VAL A 76 10.05 -5.83 -8.37
CA VAL A 76 10.56 -4.46 -8.49
C VAL A 76 12.07 -4.48 -8.69
N GLN A 77 12.55 -3.73 -9.69
CA GLN A 77 13.96 -3.62 -10.04
C GLN A 77 14.51 -2.28 -9.56
N GLU A 78 13.74 -1.20 -9.74
CA GLU A 78 14.10 0.16 -9.35
C GLU A 78 12.88 0.91 -8.82
N ALA A 79 13.10 1.84 -7.89
CA ALA A 79 12.06 2.70 -7.35
C ALA A 79 12.57 4.14 -7.19
N GLU A 80 11.66 5.10 -7.40
CA GLU A 80 11.93 6.51 -7.22
C GLU A 80 10.84 7.12 -6.33
N VAL A 81 11.26 7.76 -5.24
CA VAL A 81 10.39 8.48 -4.31
C VAL A 81 10.80 9.94 -4.32
N GLN A 82 10.03 10.78 -5.02
CA GLN A 82 10.20 12.22 -4.98
C GLN A 82 9.02 12.83 -4.24
N VAL A 83 9.07 12.80 -2.91
CA VAL A 83 8.00 13.30 -2.05
C VAL A 83 8.60 14.13 -0.93
N ASP A 84 8.09 15.35 -0.75
CA ASP A 84 8.31 16.09 0.49
C ASP A 84 7.23 15.64 1.49
N PHE A 85 7.59 14.69 2.36
CA PHE A 85 6.66 14.15 3.35
C PHE A 85 6.31 15.17 4.44
N GLY A 86 7.19 16.14 4.69
CA GLY A 86 6.93 17.24 5.61
C GLY A 86 5.82 18.14 5.07
N GLU A 87 5.85 18.41 3.77
CA GLU A 87 4.79 19.13 3.10
C GLU A 87 3.49 18.32 3.03
N VAL A 88 3.54 17.05 2.60
CA VAL A 88 2.36 16.23 2.36
C VAL A 88 1.64 15.86 3.66
N TYR A 89 2.38 15.38 4.66
CA TYR A 89 1.85 14.81 5.92
C TYR A 89 2.18 15.63 7.18
N GLY A 90 2.99 16.68 7.07
CA GLY A 90 3.36 17.56 8.19
C GLY A 90 4.76 17.28 8.75
N ALA A 91 5.26 18.23 9.53
CA ALA A 91 6.63 18.21 10.08
C ALA A 91 7.06 16.88 10.74
N PRO A 92 6.21 16.16 11.50
CA PRO A 92 6.59 14.87 12.07
C PRO A 92 6.99 13.80 11.05
N PHE A 93 6.58 13.93 9.78
CA PHE A 93 6.90 12.98 8.71
C PHE A 93 8.04 13.44 7.79
N SER A 94 8.57 14.65 7.99
CA SER A 94 9.64 15.23 7.16
C SER A 94 10.91 14.37 7.08
N PHE A 95 11.19 13.56 8.09
CA PHE A 95 12.34 12.64 8.09
C PHE A 95 12.26 11.59 6.97
N LEU A 96 11.06 11.27 6.47
CA LEU A 96 10.87 10.31 5.37
C LEU A 96 11.40 10.85 4.03
N THR A 97 11.46 12.16 3.85
CA THR A 97 11.95 12.80 2.61
C THR A 97 13.41 12.42 2.30
N GLN A 98 14.19 12.05 3.32
CA GLN A 98 15.61 11.70 3.18
C GLN A 98 15.88 10.21 3.40
N ARG A 99 14.84 9.40 3.66
CA ARG A 99 15.00 7.98 3.97
C ARG A 99 14.62 7.13 2.75
N PRO A 100 15.49 6.21 2.29
CA PRO A 100 15.08 5.23 1.29
C PRO A 100 14.01 4.30 1.86
N PRO A 101 13.04 3.85 1.05
CA PRO A 101 12.04 2.88 1.50
C PRO A 101 12.72 1.58 1.93
N ASP A 102 12.25 0.97 3.01
CA ASP A 102 12.77 -0.33 3.47
C ASP A 102 12.34 -1.46 2.52
N SER A 103 11.14 -1.36 1.93
CA SER A 103 10.59 -2.28 0.93
C SER A 103 9.70 -1.56 -0.08
N VAL A 104 9.62 -2.08 -1.32
CA VAL A 104 8.80 -1.54 -2.41
C VAL A 104 8.14 -2.68 -3.16
N PHE A 105 6.81 -2.64 -3.23
CA PHE A 105 6.01 -3.67 -3.90
C PHE A 105 5.11 -3.05 -4.97
N LEU A 106 5.02 -3.71 -6.13
CA LEU A 106 4.06 -3.38 -7.18
C LEU A 106 3.11 -4.57 -7.35
N ALA A 107 1.89 -4.47 -6.80
CA ALA A 107 0.89 -5.52 -6.89
C ALA A 107 -0.01 -5.35 -8.12
N GLU A 108 -0.37 -6.47 -8.74
CA GLU A 108 -1.48 -6.55 -9.69
C GLU A 108 -2.79 -6.42 -8.90
N GLY A 109 -3.30 -5.19 -8.82
CA GLY A 109 -4.50 -4.89 -8.04
C GLY A 109 -5.77 -5.55 -8.59
N SER A 110 -6.86 -5.42 -7.84
CA SER A 110 -8.17 -5.93 -8.23
C SER A 110 -9.28 -4.97 -7.76
N PRO A 111 -10.53 -5.17 -8.23
CA PRO A 111 -11.68 -4.70 -7.47
C PRO A 111 -11.61 -5.25 -6.04
N VAL A 112 -12.03 -4.42 -5.08
CA VAL A 112 -12.10 -4.78 -3.66
C VAL A 112 -13.51 -4.57 -3.14
N GLN A 113 -13.92 -5.37 -2.16
CA GLN A 113 -15.16 -5.17 -1.43
C GLN A 113 -14.84 -4.69 -0.03
N VAL A 114 -15.34 -3.50 0.34
CA VAL A 114 -15.23 -3.00 1.72
C VAL A 114 -16.54 -3.32 2.44
N ARG A 115 -16.47 -4.15 3.49
CA ARG A 115 -17.62 -4.46 4.33
C ARG A 115 -17.89 -3.34 5.33
N GLU A 116 -19.14 -3.24 5.74
CA GLU A 116 -19.55 -2.26 6.75
C GLU A 116 -18.78 -2.48 8.07
N GLY A 117 -18.32 -1.38 8.67
CA GLY A 117 -17.60 -1.43 9.93
C GLY A 117 -18.53 -1.74 11.10
N VAL A 118 -18.26 -2.84 11.81
CA VAL A 118 -19.03 -3.25 12.98
C VAL A 118 -18.26 -3.01 14.28
N PRO A 119 -18.92 -2.77 15.42
CA PRO A 119 -18.24 -2.69 16.70
C PRO A 119 -17.46 -3.98 16.99
N LEU A 120 -16.18 -3.86 17.33
CA LEU A 120 -15.35 -4.98 17.72
C LEU A 120 -15.87 -5.53 19.05
N ALA A 121 -16.56 -6.65 19.00
CA ALA A 121 -17.07 -7.33 20.19
C ALA A 121 -15.98 -8.21 20.78
N TRP A 122 -15.55 -7.92 22.00
CA TRP A 122 -14.73 -8.85 22.78
C TRP A 122 -15.57 -10.11 23.05
N ARG A 123 -15.20 -11.24 22.43
CA ARG A 123 -15.74 -12.55 22.79
C ARG A 123 -14.72 -13.27 23.67
N SER A 124 -14.91 -13.23 24.98
CA SER A 124 -14.21 -14.12 25.90
C SER A 124 -14.69 -15.55 25.64
N LYS A 125 -14.07 -16.28 24.72
CA LYS A 125 -14.05 -17.73 24.83
C LYS A 125 -12.87 -18.07 25.72
N ALA A 126 -13.18 -18.41 26.97
CA ALA A 126 -12.29 -19.16 27.82
C ALA A 126 -11.86 -20.43 27.06
N PHE A 127 -10.56 -20.68 27.01
CA PHE A 127 -10.01 -21.99 26.69
C PHE A 127 -10.27 -22.95 27.86
#